data_AF-A0A4R3A259-F1
#
_entry.id   AF-A0A4R3A259-F1
#
_cell.length_a   1.000
_cell.length_b   1.000
_cell.length_c   1.000
_cell.angle_alpha   90.00
_cell.angle_beta   90.00
_cell.angle_gamma   90.00
#
_symmetry.space_group_name_H-M   'P 1'
#
loop_
_entity.id
_entity.type
_entity.pdbx_description
1 polymer ?
#
loop_
_entity_poly.entity_id
_entity_poly.type
_entity_poly.pdbx_seq_one_letter_code
_entity_poly.pdbx_strand_id
1 'polypeptide(L)' 'MTTRLHVGILANMKAELLYRSKSILSDGAIVEMVIWKVPRPVIGSLHAYKYSLFYGYDGFV' A
#
# COMPACT_ATOMS: atom_id res chain seq x y z
N MET A 1 4.00 -22.63 -14.77
CA MET A 1 4.58 -23.20 -13.53
C MET A 1 5.84 -22.43 -13.18
N THR A 2 5.82 -21.57 -12.16
CA THR A 2 7.01 -20.84 -11.67
C THR A 2 7.45 -21.42 -10.32
N THR A 3 8.72 -21.78 -10.21
CA THR A 3 9.30 -22.51 -9.07
C THR A 3 9.22 -21.68 -7.78
N ARG A 4 8.81 -22.30 -6.66
CA ARG A 4 8.63 -21.65 -5.33
C ARG A 4 9.81 -20.78 -4.88
N LEU A 5 11.04 -21.13 -5.26
CA LEU A 5 12.26 -20.39 -4.91
C LEU A 5 12.30 -18.97 -5.50
N HIS A 6 11.82 -18.78 -6.74
CA HIS A 6 11.74 -17.45 -7.36
C HIS A 6 10.63 -16.59 -6.74
N VAL A 7 9.64 -17.20 -6.10
CA VAL A 7 8.57 -16.48 -5.40
C VAL A 7 9.06 -15.97 -4.05
N GLY A 8 9.79 -16.78 -3.29
CA GLY A 8 10.32 -16.39 -1.98
C GLY A 8 11.24 -15.17 -2.03
N ILE A 9 12.21 -15.13 -2.96
CA ILE A 9 13.20 -14.04 -3.05
C ILE A 9 12.55 -12.72 -3.48
N LEU A 10 11.63 -12.77 -4.45
CA LEU A 10 10.99 -11.57 -4.99
C LEU A 10 9.80 -11.09 -4.13
N ALA A 11 9.23 -11.96 -3.28
CA ALA A 11 8.34 -11.53 -2.19
C ALA A 11 9.12 -10.90 -1.01
N ASN A 12 10.40 -11.26 -0.83
CA ASN A 12 11.26 -10.76 0.25
C ASN A 12 11.98 -9.43 -0.08
N MET A 13 11.83 -8.90 -1.30
CA MET A 13 12.32 -7.56 -1.61
C MET A 13 11.44 -6.50 -0.92
N LYS A 14 12.08 -5.52 -0.27
CA LYS A 14 11.40 -4.51 0.56
C LYS A 14 10.54 -3.58 -0.31
N ALA A 15 9.32 -3.30 0.13
CA ALA A 15 8.48 -2.28 -0.48
C ALA A 15 9.07 -0.88 -0.27
N GLU A 16 9.09 -0.07 -1.31
CA GLU A 16 9.55 1.33 -1.29
C GLU A 16 8.35 2.24 -1.09
N LEU A 17 8.38 3.12 -0.07
CA LEU A 17 7.34 4.12 0.13
C LEU A 17 7.53 5.26 -0.86
N LEU A 18 6.61 5.42 -1.80
CA LEU A 18 6.67 6.50 -2.80
C LEU A 18 5.94 7.75 -2.35
N TYR A 19 4.82 7.58 -1.65
CA TYR A 19 3.99 8.70 -1.22
C TYR A 19 3.28 8.36 0.07
N ARG A 20 3.25 9.32 0.99
CA ARG A 20 2.39 9.29 2.18
C ARG A 20 1.89 10.69 2.45
N SER A 21 0.57 10.84 2.54
CA SER A 21 -0.07 12.05 3.05
C SER A 21 -1.10 11.70 4.09
N LYS A 22 -1.22 12.57 5.09
CA LYS A 22 -2.26 12.50 6.10
C LYS A 22 -2.75 13.92 6.36
N SER A 23 -4.06 14.11 6.24
CA SER A 23 -4.73 15.39 6.45
C SER A 23 -5.91 15.19 7.38
N ILE A 24 -6.18 16.20 8.21
CA ILE A 24 -7.40 16.29 9.01
C ILE A 24 -8.24 17.40 8.38
N LEU A 25 -9.48 17.08 8.02
CA LEU A 25 -10.43 18.00 7.46
C LEU A 25 -11.07 18.87 8.56
N SER A 26 -11.77 19.92 8.16
CA SER A 26 -12.39 20.87 9.10
C SER A 26 -13.46 20.24 10.00
N ASP A 27 -14.07 19.13 9.57
CA ASP A 27 -15.05 18.36 10.33
C ASP A 27 -14.41 17.30 11.24
N GLY A 28 -13.07 17.21 11.27
CA GLY A 28 -12.32 16.21 12.02
C GLY A 28 -12.12 14.88 11.28
N ALA A 29 -12.61 14.74 10.05
CA ALA A 29 -12.35 13.55 9.26
C ALA A 29 -10.86 13.46 8.89
N ILE A 30 -10.29 12.27 8.98
CA ILE A 30 -8.92 11.95 8.61
C ILE A 30 -8.93 11.36 7.21
N VAL A 31 -8.09 11.93 6.34
CA VAL A 31 -7.75 11.36 5.04
C VAL A 31 -6.28 10.96 5.06
N GLU A 32 -5.98 9.67 4.88
CA GLU A 32 -4.60 9.19 4.80
C GLU A 32 -4.40 8.40 3.50
N MET A 33 -3.45 8.79 2.66
CA MET A 33 -3.11 8.05 1.46
C MET A 33 -1.67 7.58 1.55
N VAL A 34 -1.47 6.30 1.24
CA VAL A 34 -0.13 5.70 1.22
C VAL A 34 0.05 4.90 -0.06
N ILE A 35 1.15 5.14 -0.77
CA ILE A 35 1.50 4.46 -2.02
C ILE A 35 2.90 3.86 -1.87
N TRP A 36 2.99 2.57 -2.18
CA TRP A 36 4.23 1.83 -2.20
C TRP A 36 4.52 1.29 -3.59
N LYS A 37 5.79 1.27 -3.98
CA LYS A 37 6.30 0.40 -5.04
C LYS A 37 6.65 -0.95 -4.44
N VAL A 38 6.05 -1.99 -4.98
CA VAL A 38 6.30 -3.38 -4.57
C VAL A 38 7.20 -4.06 -5.58
N PRO A 39 7.99 -5.06 -5.18
CA PRO A 39 8.92 -5.74 -6.09
C PRO A 39 8.24 -6.53 -7.21
N ARG A 40 6.98 -6.91 -7.03
CA ARG A 40 6.17 -7.56 -8.05
C ARG A 40 4.74 -7.03 -8.01
N PRO A 41 4.06 -7.00 -9.16
CA PRO A 41 2.63 -6.68 -9.19
C PRO A 41 1.86 -7.56 -8.21
N VAL A 42 0.91 -6.96 -7.51
CA VAL A 42 -0.05 -7.68 -6.68
C VAL A 42 -0.91 -8.55 -7.59
N ILE A 43 -1.29 -9.76 -7.18
CA ILE A 43 -2.16 -10.64 -7.96
C ILE A 43 -3.44 -9.88 -8.35
N GLY A 44 -3.77 -9.89 -9.64
CA GLY A 44 -4.90 -9.13 -10.18
C GLY A 44 -4.55 -7.70 -10.63
N SER A 45 -3.30 -7.27 -10.49
CA SER A 45 -2.80 -6.00 -11.03
C SER A 45 -1.62 -6.22 -11.98
N LEU A 46 -1.55 -5.41 -13.04
CA LEU A 46 -0.43 -5.36 -13.98
C LEU A 46 0.69 -4.43 -13.51
N HIS A 47 0.44 -3.60 -12.49
CA HIS A 47 1.40 -2.60 -12.01
C HIS A 47 2.03 -3.00 -10.67
N ALA A 48 3.28 -2.59 -10.48
CA ALA A 48 4.06 -2.84 -9.28
C ALA A 48 3.82 -1.80 -8.16
N TYR A 49 2.57 -1.35 -8.03
CA TYR A 49 2.16 -0.38 -7.01
C TYR A 49 1.08 -0.96 -6.10
N LYS A 50 1.24 -0.74 -4.80
CA LYS A 50 0.23 -0.99 -3.78
C LYS A 50 -0.18 0.36 -3.20
N TYR A 51 -1.47 0.55 -2.95
CA TYR A 51 -2.00 1.78 -2.36
C TYR A 51 -2.95 1.45 -1.21
N SER A 52 -3.07 2.37 -0.26
CA SER A 52 -4.02 2.33 0.85
C SER A 52 -4.65 3.70 1.02
N LEU A 53 -5.97 3.74 1.19
CA LEU A 53 -6.74 4.95 1.44
C LEU A 53 -7.51 4.83 2.77
N PHE A 54 -7.05 5.65 3.72
CA PHE A 54 -7.66 6.15 4.94
C PHE A 54 -8.82 7.12 4.72
N TYR A 55 -10.06 6.81 5.08
CA TYR A 55 -11.07 7.84 5.33
C TYR A 55 -11.92 7.47 6.55
N GLY A 56 -11.91 8.31 7.59
CA GLY A 56 -12.69 8.07 8.81
C GLY A 56 -12.37 9.10 9.90
N TYR A 57 -13.03 8.99 11.04
CA TYR A 57 -12.79 9.86 12.19
C TYR A 57 -11.85 9.19 13.19
N ASP A 58 -11.20 9.97 14.05
CA ASP A 58 -10.46 9.44 15.19
C ASP A 58 -11.46 8.87 16.21
N GLY A 59 -11.50 7.55 16.36
CA GLY A 59 -12.24 6.83 17.41
C GLY A 59 -13.77 6.96 17.40
N PHE A 60 -14.45 5.96 16.82
CA PHE A 60 -15.60 5.29 17.44
C PHE A 60 -15.61 3.83 16.94
N VAL A 61 -14.89 2.97 17.66
CA VAL A 61 -15.13 1.52 17.68
C VAL A 61 -15.85 1.21 18.98
#